data_AF-A0A0Q6WAS6-F1
#
_entry.id   AF-A0A0Q6WAS6-F1
#
_cell.length_a   1.000
_cell.length_b   1.000
_cell.length_c   1.000
_cell.angle_alpha   90.00
_cell.angle_beta   90.00
_cell.angle_gamma   90.00
#
_symmetry.space_group_name_H-M   'P 1'
#
loop_
_entity.id
_entity.type
_entity.pdbx_description
1 polymer ?
#
loop_
_entity_poly.entity_id
_entity_poly.type
_entity_poly.pdbx_seq_one_letter_code
_entity_poly.pdbx_strand_id
1 'polypeptide(L)'
;MARIASADPGDVLNAKEKLDELVKTYIEEPSQLRNKIAHGQLVQALNSKNDDINAGLTADILSLDIVKLDRLRSGAQGLADMIEMIIESPEKNGMKHFAAVSRRIVEDLDRTQAFRIEDKIALIKAKYSRSPRAKGAVTNEVQNNQMAS
;
A
#
# COMPACT_ATOMS: atom_id res chain seq x y z
N MET A 1 21.16 -4.32 38.05
CA MET A 1 21.17 -5.36 37.00
C MET A 1 19.72 -5.73 36.68
N ALA A 2 19.11 -5.07 35.68
CA ALA A 2 17.73 -5.34 35.29
C ALA A 2 17.64 -6.65 34.50
N ARG A 3 16.83 -7.62 34.97
CA ARG A 3 16.52 -8.85 34.24
C ARG A 3 15.75 -8.49 32.98
N ILE A 4 16.34 -8.75 31.81
CA ILE A 4 15.65 -8.65 30.54
C ILE A 4 14.71 -9.85 30.44
N ALA A 5 13.42 -9.63 30.71
CA ALA A 5 12.38 -10.62 30.49
C ALA A 5 12.44 -11.07 29.01
N SER A 6 12.58 -12.38 28.82
CA SER A 6 12.37 -13.04 27.53
C SER A 6 10.96 -12.80 27.05
N ALA A 7 10.78 -12.57 25.75
CA ALA A 7 9.45 -12.47 25.12
C ALA A 7 8.60 -13.69 25.52
N ASP A 8 7.34 -13.45 25.87
CA ASP A 8 6.41 -14.49 26.31
C ASP A 8 6.03 -15.36 25.09
N PRO A 9 5.97 -16.71 25.19
CA PRO A 9 5.61 -17.56 24.06
C PRO A 9 4.27 -17.22 23.40
N GLY A 10 3.33 -16.62 24.15
CA GLY A 10 2.07 -16.10 23.62
C GLY A 10 2.23 -14.93 22.64
N ASP A 11 3.22 -14.05 22.86
CA ASP A 11 3.51 -12.92 21.97
C ASP A 11 4.08 -13.42 20.62
N VAL A 12 4.85 -14.50 20.65
CA VAL A 12 5.46 -15.13 19.47
C VAL A 12 4.42 -15.89 18.63
N LEU A 13 3.44 -16.54 19.27
CA LEU A 13 2.37 -17.23 18.56
C LEU A 13 1.46 -16.24 17.80
N ASN A 14 1.07 -15.15 18.46
CA ASN A 14 0.29 -14.07 17.86
C ASN A 14 1.02 -13.40 16.68
N ALA A 15 2.35 -13.28 16.76
CA ALA A 15 3.18 -12.74 15.70
C ALA A 15 3.15 -13.60 14.43
N LYS A 16 3.26 -14.93 14.57
CA LYS A 16 3.23 -15.85 13.44
C LYS A 16 1.87 -15.83 12.75
N GLU A 17 0.79 -15.93 13.51
CA GLU A 17 -0.57 -15.86 12.95
C GLU A 17 -0.80 -14.55 12.19
N LYS A 18 -0.27 -13.44 12.71
CA LYS A 18 -0.36 -12.15 12.03
C LYS A 18 0.45 -12.11 10.74
N LEU A 19 1.64 -12.70 10.71
CA LEU A 19 2.43 -12.82 9.48
C LEU A 19 1.71 -13.66 8.43
N ASP A 20 1.12 -14.79 8.82
CA ASP A 20 0.37 -15.66 7.90
C ASP A 20 -0.84 -14.91 7.30
N GLU A 21 -1.57 -14.14 8.11
CA GLU A 21 -2.66 -13.27 7.65
C GLU A 21 -2.17 -12.22 6.62
N LEU A 22 -1.03 -11.58 6.90
CA LEU A 22 -0.46 -10.56 6.03
C LEU A 22 0.06 -11.15 4.71
N VAL A 23 0.70 -12.32 4.75
CA VAL A 23 1.13 -13.07 3.56
C VAL A 23 -0.08 -13.39 2.68
N LYS A 24 -1.14 -13.93 3.29
CA LYS A 24 -2.37 -14.23 2.57
C LYS A 24 -2.95 -12.99 1.90
N THR A 25 -3.11 -11.91 2.66
CA THR A 25 -3.77 -10.67 2.23
C THR A 25 -2.99 -9.93 1.14
N TYR A 26 -1.67 -9.81 1.28
CA TYR A 26 -0.85 -8.94 0.43
C TYR A 26 -0.04 -9.67 -0.63
N ILE A 27 0.11 -10.99 -0.54
CA ILE A 27 0.88 -11.80 -1.50
C ILE A 27 0.00 -12.81 -2.21
N GLU A 28 -0.71 -13.67 -1.47
CA GLU A 28 -1.44 -14.80 -2.07
C GLU A 28 -2.73 -14.37 -2.77
N GLU A 29 -3.62 -13.66 -2.08
CA GLU A 29 -4.89 -13.19 -2.63
C GLU A 29 -4.71 -12.32 -3.89
N PRO A 30 -3.83 -11.30 -3.90
CA PRO A 30 -3.63 -10.47 -5.10
C PRO A 30 -2.76 -11.14 -6.17
N SER A 31 -2.25 -12.36 -5.95
CA SER A 31 -1.31 -13.01 -6.88
C SER A 31 -1.88 -13.18 -8.29
N GLN A 32 -3.15 -13.59 -8.38
CA GLN A 32 -3.82 -13.79 -9.67
C GLN A 32 -4.01 -12.44 -10.38
N LEU A 33 -4.50 -11.43 -9.66
CA LEU A 33 -4.68 -10.08 -10.18
C LEU A 33 -3.35 -9.49 -10.67
N ARG A 34 -2.29 -9.59 -9.88
CA ARG A 34 -0.92 -9.17 -10.23
C ARG A 34 -0.42 -9.86 -11.50
N ASN A 35 -0.60 -11.18 -11.60
CA ASN A 35 -0.15 -11.94 -12.76
C ASN A 35 -0.85 -11.46 -14.04
N LYS A 36 -2.16 -11.19 -13.98
CA LYS A 36 -2.92 -10.67 -15.12
C LYS A 36 -2.42 -9.28 -15.53
N ILE A 37 -2.20 -8.38 -14.58
CA ILE A 37 -1.62 -7.04 -14.83
C ILE A 37 -0.22 -7.15 -15.45
N ALA A 38 0.65 -8.03 -14.93
CA ALA A 38 2.00 -8.23 -15.45
C ALA A 38 2.00 -8.76 -16.90
N HIS A 39 0.98 -9.52 -17.29
CA HIS A 39 0.76 -9.96 -18.67
C HIS A 39 0.08 -8.89 -19.55
N GLY A 40 -0.15 -7.68 -19.05
CA GLY A 40 -0.75 -6.57 -19.79
C GLY A 40 -2.27 -6.63 -19.90
N GLN A 41 -2.93 -7.49 -19.11
CA GLN A 41 -4.39 -7.55 -19.07
C GLN A 41 -4.92 -6.45 -18.14
N LEU A 42 -5.26 -5.30 -18.73
CA LEU A 42 -5.68 -4.09 -18.00
C LEU A 42 -7.18 -3.75 -18.13
N VAL A 43 -7.85 -4.30 -19.14
CA VAL A 43 -9.28 -4.06 -19.40
C VAL A 43 -10.10 -5.34 -19.30
N GLN A 44 -9.48 -6.48 -19.59
CA GLN A 44 -10.13 -7.78 -19.62
C GLN A 44 -9.14 -8.86 -19.19
N ALA A 45 -9.52 -9.70 -18.22
CA ALA A 45 -8.75 -10.84 -17.78
C ALA A 45 -9.21 -12.10 -18.51
N LEU A 46 -8.26 -12.89 -19.01
CA LEU A 46 -8.56 -14.23 -19.51
C LEU A 46 -8.47 -15.25 -18.38
N ASN A 47 -9.15 -16.39 -18.51
CA ASN A 47 -8.97 -17.52 -17.60
C ASN A 47 -7.57 -18.16 -17.76
N SER A 48 -7.26 -19.21 -16.99
CA SER A 48 -5.94 -19.86 -17.03
C SER A 48 -5.64 -20.59 -18.35
N LYS A 49 -6.66 -21.00 -19.10
CA LYS A 49 -6.53 -21.68 -20.41
C LYS A 49 -6.45 -20.69 -21.58
N ASN A 50 -6.71 -19.41 -21.33
CA ASN A 50 -6.80 -18.33 -22.31
C ASN A 50 -7.83 -18.59 -23.43
N ASP A 51 -8.85 -19.40 -23.16
CA ASP A 51 -9.92 -19.72 -24.11
C ASP A 51 -11.20 -18.91 -23.84
N ASP A 52 -11.31 -18.26 -22.67
CA ASP A 52 -12.47 -17.45 -22.30
C ASP A 52 -12.10 -16.31 -21.33
N ILE A 53 -13.01 -15.35 -21.20
CA ILE A 53 -12.91 -14.20 -20.30
C ILE A 53 -13.26 -14.62 -18.88
N ASN A 54 -12.42 -14.24 -17.91
CA ASN A 54 -12.76 -14.35 -16.50
C ASN A 54 -13.45 -13.06 -16.05
N ALA A 55 -14.78 -13.10 -15.94
CA ALA A 55 -15.59 -11.95 -15.55
C ALA A 55 -15.24 -11.41 -14.14
N GLY A 56 -14.92 -12.30 -13.18
CA GLY A 56 -14.55 -11.92 -11.82
C GLY A 56 -13.25 -11.13 -11.78
N LEU A 57 -12.17 -11.70 -12.35
CA LEU A 57 -10.88 -11.01 -12.44
C LEU A 57 -10.96 -9.73 -13.27
N THR A 58 -11.81 -9.70 -14.30
CA THR A 58 -12.05 -8.49 -15.08
C THR A 58 -12.69 -7.40 -14.23
N ALA A 59 -13.71 -7.73 -13.43
CA ALA A 59 -14.32 -6.79 -12.50
C ALA A 59 -13.31 -6.29 -11.45
N ASP A 60 -12.47 -7.18 -10.92
CA ASP A 60 -11.43 -6.82 -9.96
C ASP A 60 -10.43 -5.82 -10.55
N ILE A 61 -9.94 -6.07 -11.77
CA ILE A 61 -9.05 -5.17 -12.52
C ILE A 61 -9.73 -3.81 -12.73
N LEU A 62 -10.96 -3.80 -13.22
CA LEU A 62 -11.69 -2.55 -13.49
C LEU A 62 -12.01 -1.78 -12.22
N SER A 63 -12.05 -2.44 -11.06
CA SER A 63 -12.22 -1.80 -9.77
C SER A 63 -10.94 -1.15 -9.23
N LEU A 64 -9.77 -1.43 -9.82
CA LEU A 64 -8.50 -0.91 -9.32
C LEU A 64 -8.43 0.61 -9.47
N ASP A 65 -8.05 1.26 -8.38
CA ASP A 65 -7.70 2.67 -8.35
C ASP A 65 -6.32 2.84 -7.69
N ILE A 66 -5.77 4.05 -7.76
CA ILE A 66 -4.44 4.33 -7.19
C ILE A 66 -4.39 4.09 -5.68
N VAL A 67 -5.50 4.22 -4.97
CA VAL A 67 -5.55 3.98 -3.53
C VAL A 67 -5.45 2.49 -3.23
N LYS A 68 -6.20 1.65 -3.95
CA LYS A 68 -6.12 0.19 -3.85
C LYS A 68 -4.71 -0.32 -4.20
N LEU A 69 -4.12 0.20 -5.28
CA LEU A 69 -2.76 -0.15 -5.68
C LEU A 69 -1.72 0.28 -4.65
N ASP A 70 -1.83 1.50 -4.12
CA ASP A 70 -0.93 1.98 -3.07
C ASP A 70 -1.05 1.14 -1.79
N ARG A 71 -2.26 0.71 -1.42
CA ARG A 71 -2.48 -0.18 -0.26
C ARG A 71 -1.82 -1.53 -0.45
N LEU A 72 -2.00 -2.17 -1.61
CA LEU A 72 -1.35 -3.44 -1.92
C LEU A 72 0.18 -3.30 -1.87
N ARG A 73 0.72 -2.21 -2.45
CA ARG A 73 2.15 -1.90 -2.40
C ARG A 73 2.65 -1.69 -0.98
N SER A 74 1.97 -0.86 -0.19
CA SER A 74 2.35 -0.57 1.19
C SER A 74 2.27 -1.81 2.09
N GLY A 75 1.27 -2.67 1.90
CA GLY A 75 1.14 -3.94 2.61
C GLY A 75 2.28 -4.90 2.28
N ALA A 76 2.58 -5.09 1.00
CA ALA A 76 3.70 -5.93 0.57
C ALA A 76 5.06 -5.40 1.09
N GLN A 77 5.27 -4.08 1.08
CA GLN A 77 6.49 -3.47 1.62
C GLN A 77 6.58 -3.69 3.14
N GLY A 78 5.50 -3.43 3.87
CA GLY A 78 5.48 -3.63 5.32
C GLY A 78 5.74 -5.10 5.70
N LEU A 79 5.23 -6.05 4.93
CA LEU A 79 5.55 -7.46 5.11
C LEU A 79 7.05 -7.74 4.87
N ALA A 80 7.64 -7.17 3.83
CA ALA A 80 9.08 -7.31 3.57
C ALA A 80 9.93 -6.75 4.72
N ASP A 81 9.59 -5.55 5.22
CA ASP A 81 10.28 -4.90 6.34
C ASP A 81 10.18 -5.76 7.63
N MET A 82 9.04 -6.41 7.88
CA MET A 82 8.88 -7.34 8.99
C MET A 82 9.78 -8.57 8.85
N ILE A 83 9.84 -9.16 7.65
CA ILE A 83 10.69 -10.33 7.39
C ILE A 83 12.17 -9.97 7.53
N GLU A 84 12.60 -8.84 6.96
CA GLU A 84 13.97 -8.33 7.09
C GLU A 84 14.37 -8.18 8.56
N MET A 85 13.51 -7.58 9.38
CA MET A 85 13.74 -7.44 10.82
C MET A 85 13.92 -8.79 11.54
N ILE A 86 13.11 -9.80 11.21
CA ILE A 86 13.25 -11.15 11.80
C ILE A 86 14.60 -11.76 11.42
N ILE A 87 15.04 -11.56 10.17
CA ILE A 87 16.31 -12.09 9.67
C ILE A 87 17.51 -11.37 10.33
N GLU A 88 17.45 -10.04 10.44
CA GLU A 88 18.55 -9.21 10.97
C GLU A 88 18.71 -9.31 12.49
N SER A 89 17.63 -9.56 13.23
CA SER A 89 17.67 -9.62 14.70
C SER A 89 16.94 -10.84 15.26
N PRO A 90 17.53 -12.04 15.18
CA PRO A 90 16.93 -13.29 15.67
C PRO A 90 16.94 -13.42 17.21
N GLU A 91 17.66 -12.55 17.93
CA GLU A 91 17.85 -12.61 19.39
C GLU A 91 16.65 -12.03 20.18
N LYS A 92 16.59 -12.30 21.50
CA LYS A 92 15.48 -11.86 22.39
C LYS A 92 15.20 -10.34 22.40
N ASN A 93 16.19 -9.51 22.08
CA ASN A 93 15.99 -8.06 21.92
C ASN A 93 15.34 -7.70 20.57
N GLY A 94 15.54 -8.53 19.54
CA GLY A 94 14.91 -8.41 18.23
C GLY A 94 13.40 -8.63 18.29
N MET A 95 12.91 -9.54 19.13
CA MET A 95 11.46 -9.77 19.30
C MET A 95 10.70 -8.58 19.91
N LYS A 96 11.35 -7.78 20.77
CA LYS A 96 10.74 -6.53 21.28
C LYS A 96 10.69 -5.44 20.21
N HIS A 97 11.72 -5.35 19.38
CA HIS A 97 11.72 -4.46 18.21
C HIS A 97 10.72 -4.92 17.16
N PHE A 98 10.56 -6.23 16.96
CA PHE A 98 9.56 -6.82 16.10
C PHE A 98 8.15 -6.37 16.50
N ALA A 99 7.75 -6.51 17.77
CA ALA A 99 6.43 -6.08 18.23
C ALA A 99 6.16 -4.58 17.98
N ALA A 100 7.17 -3.72 18.16
CA ALA A 100 7.05 -2.28 17.90
C ALA A 100 6.95 -1.96 16.39
N VAL A 101 7.74 -2.65 15.56
CA VAL A 101 7.75 -2.48 14.11
C VAL A 101 6.49 -3.03 13.48
N SER A 102 6.04 -4.23 13.88
CA SER A 102 4.77 -4.80 13.46
C SER A 102 3.61 -3.90 13.81
N ARG A 103 3.59 -3.31 15.02
CA ARG A 103 2.55 -2.35 15.41
C ARG A 103 2.56 -1.12 14.50
N ARG A 104 3.73 -0.51 14.28
CA ARG A 104 3.87 0.65 13.39
C ARG A 104 3.38 0.34 11.97
N ILE A 105 3.71 -0.84 11.44
CA ILE A 105 3.31 -1.23 10.08
C ILE A 105 1.80 -1.46 10.03
N VAL A 106 1.21 -2.13 11.02
CA VAL A 106 -0.24 -2.29 11.11
C VAL A 106 -0.94 -0.93 11.21
N GLU A 107 -0.45 -0.02 12.05
CA GLU A 107 -0.97 1.35 12.17
C GLU A 107 -0.87 2.13 10.84
N ASP A 108 0.26 2.01 10.14
CA ASP A 108 0.45 2.63 8.83
C ASP A 108 -0.53 2.03 7.81
N LEU A 109 -0.75 0.71 7.82
CA LEU A 109 -1.71 0.03 6.94
C LEU A 109 -3.15 0.45 7.24
N ASP A 110 -3.56 0.49 8.50
CA ASP A 110 -4.89 0.95 8.93
C ASP A 110 -5.13 2.40 8.51
N ARG A 111 -4.12 3.27 8.67
CA ARG A 111 -4.19 4.65 8.19
C ARG A 111 -4.36 4.68 6.66
N THR A 112 -3.69 3.81 5.91
CA THR A 112 -3.86 3.75 4.45
C THR A 112 -5.23 3.22 4.00
N GLN A 113 -5.89 2.39 4.82
CA GLN A 113 -7.25 1.90 4.55
C GLN A 113 -8.31 3.01 4.61
N ALA A 114 -8.07 4.08 5.38
CA ALA A 114 -9.01 5.19 5.51
C ALA A 114 -9.05 6.14 4.30
N PHE A 115 -7.99 6.19 3.50
CA PHE A 115 -7.95 7.13 2.36
C PHE A 115 -8.89 6.70 1.26
N ARG A 116 -9.64 7.63 0.69
CA ARG A 116 -10.42 7.45 -0.53
C ARG A 116 -9.73 8.09 -1.72
N ILE A 117 -10.17 7.75 -2.93
CA ILE A 117 -9.64 8.36 -4.15
C ILE A 117 -9.83 9.88 -4.15
N GLU A 118 -10.96 10.35 -3.61
CA GLU A 118 -11.27 11.77 -3.49
C GLU A 118 -10.25 12.51 -2.63
N ASP A 119 -9.81 11.90 -1.53
CA ASP A 119 -8.79 12.47 -0.63
C ASP A 119 -7.45 12.61 -1.35
N LYS A 120 -7.06 11.60 -2.14
CA LYS A 120 -5.83 11.62 -2.93
C LYS A 120 -5.87 12.75 -3.96
N ILE A 121 -7.01 12.92 -4.65
CA ILE A 121 -7.22 14.01 -5.62
C ILE A 121 -7.14 15.37 -4.93
N ALA A 122 -7.79 15.52 -3.76
CA ALA A 122 -7.76 16.76 -2.99
C ALA A 122 -6.33 17.14 -2.56
N LEU A 123 -5.55 16.16 -2.08
CA LEU A 123 -4.14 16.35 -1.71
C LEU A 123 -3.30 16.79 -2.91
N ILE A 124 -3.48 16.17 -4.08
CA ILE A 124 -2.76 16.54 -5.31
C ILE A 124 -3.13 17.97 -5.73
N LYS A 125 -4.42 18.33 -5.75
CA LYS A 125 -4.88 19.70 -6.06
C LYS A 125 -4.29 20.72 -5.10
N ALA A 126 -4.30 20.43 -3.80
CA ALA A 126 -3.74 21.30 -2.78
C ALA A 126 -2.20 21.42 -2.88
N LYS A 127 -1.49 20.36 -3.29
CA LYS A 127 -0.05 20.43 -3.55
C LYS A 127 0.24 21.26 -4.80
N TYR A 128 -0.57 21.09 -5.84
CA TYR A 128 -0.45 21.84 -7.09
C TYR A 128 -0.68 23.33 -6.87
N SER A 129 -1.71 23.73 -6.12
CA SER A 129 -1.98 25.15 -5.82
C SER A 129 -0.85 25.84 -5.04
N ARG A 130 -0.07 25.07 -4.25
CA ARG A 130 1.12 25.55 -3.54
C ARG A 130 2.38 25.61 -4.41
N SER A 131 2.37 25.01 -5.60
CA SER A 131 3.51 24.96 -6.50
C SER A 131 3.81 26.33 -7.13
N PRO A 132 5.10 26.72 -7.28
CA PRO A 132 5.48 27.92 -8.02
C PRO A 132 4.91 27.96 -9.45
N ARG A 133 4.72 26.79 -10.05
CA ARG A 133 4.17 26.62 -11.40
C ARG A 133 2.70 27.04 -11.50
N ALA A 134 1.92 26.86 -10.43
CA ALA A 134 0.52 27.30 -10.37
C ALA A 134 0.42 28.81 -10.14
N LYS A 135 1.31 29.38 -9.31
CA LYS A 135 1.36 30.84 -9.08
C LYS A 135 1.68 31.60 -10.37
N GLY A 136 2.61 31.10 -11.18
CA GLY A 136 2.97 31.69 -12.47
C GLY A 136 1.84 31.67 -13.51
N ALA A 137 1.05 30.58 -13.54
CA ALA A 137 -0.11 30.46 -14.44
C ALA A 137 -1.22 31.47 -14.09
N VAL A 138 -1.49 31.68 -12.80
CA VAL A 138 -2.50 32.66 -12.34
C VAL A 138 -2.08 34.09 -12.67
N THR A 139 -0.80 34.45 -12.50
CA THR A 139 -0.30 35.79 -12.91
C THR A 139 -0.41 36.03 -14.42
N ASN A 140 -0.14 35.02 -15.25
CA ASN A 140 -0.22 35.16 -16.70
C ASN A 140 -1.68 35.27 -17.20
N GLU A 141 -2.62 34.55 -16.58
CA GLU A 141 -4.05 34.69 -16.89
C GLU A 141 -4.60 36.06 -16.50
N VAL A 142 -4.22 36.58 -15.32
CA VAL A 142 -4.65 37.92 -14.87
C VAL A 142 -4.07 39.02 -15.75
N GLN A 143 -2.80 38.92 -16.18
CA GLN A 143 -2.19 39.89 -17.09
C GLN A 143 -2.81 39.87 -18.49
N ASN A 144 -3.07 38.69 -19.04
CA ASN A 144 -3.71 38.59 -20.37
C ASN A 144 -5.14 39.14 -20.37
N ASN A 145 -5.89 38.98 -19.28
CA ASN A 145 -7.26 39.49 -19.19
C ASN A 145 -7.31 41.02 -18.99
N GLN A 146 -6.25 41.62 -18.42
CA GLN A 146 -6.12 43.08 -18.26
C GLN A 146 -5.65 43.81 -19.53
N MET A 147 -4.96 43.13 -20.46
CA MET A 147 -4.57 43.70 -21.76
C MET A 147 -5.64 43.51 -22.86
N ALA A 148 -6.67 42.70 -22.60
CA ALA A 148 -7.78 42.44 -23.52
C ALA A 148 -9.01 43.34 -23.25
N SER A 149 -8.90 44.29 -22.31
CA SER A 149 -9.90 45.32 -22.00
C SER A 149 -9.38 46.70 -22.40
#